data_AF-A0A927J0K6-F1
#
_entry.id   AF-A0A927J0K6-F1
#
_cell.length_a   1.000
_cell.length_b   1.000
_cell.length_c   1.000
_cell.angle_alpha   90.00
_cell.angle_beta   90.00
_cell.angle_gamma   90.00
#
_symmetry.space_group_name_H-M   'P 1'
#
loop_
_entity.id
_entity.type
_entity.pdbx_description
1 polymer ?
#
loop_
_entity_poly.entity_id
_entity_poly.type
_entity_poly.pdbx_seq_one_letter_code
_entity_poly.pdbx_strand_id
1 'polypeptide(L)'
;MSTVTTVGVTGMTCANCVSHVTTAVESVDGVENVSIELRVGEASEVTVFSDDPLDEAALRGAIAEAGYEVATIEVQQDALATQYREQSAEKQAAHDLSIHTEG
;
A
#
# COMPACT_ATOMS: atom_id res chain seq x y z
N MET A 1 4.87 13.02 4.36
CA MET A 1 4.61 12.66 2.94
C MET A 1 4.05 11.26 2.99
N SER A 2 2.75 11.05 2.81
CA SER A 2 2.15 9.75 3.15
C SER A 2 2.74 8.60 2.32
N THR A 3 3.37 7.67 3.02
CA THR A 3 3.94 6.42 2.52
C THR A 3 2.97 5.29 2.82
N VAL A 4 2.86 4.34 1.89
CA VAL A 4 2.03 3.14 2.05
C VAL A 4 2.93 1.92 1.92
N THR A 5 2.91 1.03 2.91
CA THR A 5 3.67 -0.22 2.90
C THR A 5 2.71 -1.39 2.90
N THR A 6 2.80 -2.25 1.90
CA THR A 6 2.00 -3.47 1.80
C THR A 6 2.83 -4.67 2.21
N VAL A 7 2.30 -5.51 3.10
CA VAL A 7 2.99 -6.67 3.67
C VAL A 7 2.13 -7.91 3.51
N GLY A 8 2.66 -8.94 2.84
CA GLY A 8 2.02 -10.25 2.74
C GLY A 8 2.35 -11.11 3.95
N VAL A 9 1.35 -11.48 4.75
CA VAL A 9 1.52 -12.30 5.95
C VAL A 9 0.84 -13.65 5.80
N THR A 10 1.57 -14.73 6.09
CA THR A 10 1.06 -16.10 6.00
C THR A 10 0.73 -16.66 7.38
N GLY A 11 -0.21 -17.61 7.45
CA GLY A 11 -0.62 -18.26 8.70
C GLY A 11 -1.78 -17.59 9.44
N MET A 12 -2.25 -16.41 9.00
CA MET A 12 -3.48 -15.82 9.52
C MET A 12 -4.71 -16.58 9.02
N THR A 13 -5.49 -17.14 9.93
CA THR A 13 -6.67 -17.97 9.62
C THR A 13 -7.94 -17.54 10.36
N CYS A 14 -7.84 -16.57 11.27
CA CYS A 14 -8.95 -16.12 12.11
C CYS A 14 -8.91 -14.60 12.32
N ALA A 15 -10.09 -13.99 12.53
CA ALA A 15 -10.21 -12.57 12.84
C ALA A 15 -9.43 -12.16 14.10
N ASN A 16 -9.28 -13.06 15.07
CA ASN A 16 -8.48 -12.77 16.26
C ASN A 16 -6.97 -12.70 15.97
N CYS A 17 -6.48 -13.46 14.98
CA CYS A 17 -5.11 -13.39 14.50
C CYS A 17 -4.83 -12.03 13.86
N VAL A 18 -5.79 -11.54 13.08
CA VAL A 18 -5.74 -10.21 12.44
C VAL A 18 -5.55 -9.13 13.50
N SER A 19 -6.42 -9.07 14.51
CA SER A 19 -6.30 -8.05 15.57
C SER A 19 -4.96 -8.09 16.30
N HIS A 20 -4.41 -9.29 16.54
CA HIS A 20 -3.11 -9.42 17.19
C HIS A 20 -1.97 -8.86 16.32
N VAL A 21 -1.99 -9.15 15.02
CA VAL A 21 -1.01 -8.59 14.06
C VAL A 21 -1.20 -7.09 13.90
N THR A 22 -2.44 -6.60 13.81
CA THR A 22 -2.74 -5.17 13.74
C THR A 22 -2.10 -4.42 14.90
N THR A 23 -2.34 -4.85 16.15
CA THR A 23 -1.77 -4.18 17.33
C THR A 23 -0.25 -4.26 17.38
N ALA A 24 0.36 -5.37 16.93
CA ALA A 24 1.81 -5.50 16.86
C ALA A 24 2.41 -4.52 15.84
N VAL A 25 1.79 -4.39 14.66
CA VAL A 25 2.23 -3.45 13.62
C VAL A 25 1.98 -2.00 14.03
N GLU A 26 0.84 -1.70 14.65
CA GLU A 26 0.52 -0.37 15.20
C GLU A 26 1.49 0.07 16.31
N SER A 27 2.19 -0.88 16.94
CA SER A 27 3.23 -0.56 17.94
C SER A 27 4.57 -0.16 17.32
N VAL A 28 4.73 -0.28 16.00
CA VAL A 28 5.94 0.17 15.29
C VAL A 28 5.93 1.69 15.19
N ASP A 29 7.04 2.33 15.58
CA ASP A 29 7.22 3.77 15.48
C ASP A 29 7.04 4.26 14.03
N GLY A 30 6.16 5.25 13.86
CA GLY A 30 5.86 5.86 12.56
C GLY A 30 4.60 5.33 11.87
N VAL A 31 3.95 4.30 12.41
CA VAL A 31 2.66 3.81 11.90
C VAL A 31 1.53 4.76 12.32
N GLU A 32 0.76 5.25 11.36
CA GLU A 32 -0.45 6.05 11.60
C GLU A 32 -1.73 5.22 11.46
N ASN A 33 -1.75 4.28 10.52
CA ASN A 33 -2.92 3.45 10.28
C ASN A 33 -2.54 2.07 9.71
N VAL A 34 -3.35 1.05 10.01
CA VAL A 34 -3.18 -0.30 9.51
C VAL A 34 -4.51 -0.84 9.01
N SER A 35 -4.51 -1.40 7.80
CA SER A 35 -5.64 -2.12 7.22
C SER A 35 -5.21 -3.54 6.88
N ILE A 36 -6.01 -4.54 7.23
CA ILE A 36 -5.68 -5.96 6.96
C ILE A 36 -6.81 -6.62 6.19
N GLU A 37 -6.45 -7.17 5.03
CA GLU A 37 -7.31 -7.99 4.18
C GLU A 37 -6.98 -9.47 4.43
N LEU A 38 -7.78 -10.11 5.30
CA LEU A 38 -7.63 -11.54 5.62
C LEU A 38 -8.04 -12.39 4.42
N ARG A 39 -7.09 -13.16 3.88
CA ARG A 39 -7.32 -14.13 2.80
C ARG A 39 -7.11 -15.55 3.33
N VAL A 40 -8.21 -16.29 3.51
CA VAL A 40 -8.16 -17.66 4.03
C VAL A 40 -7.57 -18.59 2.96
N GLY A 41 -6.41 -19.17 3.26
CA GLY A 41 -5.71 -20.10 2.35
C GLY A 41 -4.61 -19.45 1.50
N GLU A 42 -4.40 -18.13 1.63
CA GLU A 42 -3.37 -17.37 0.93
C GLU A 42 -2.62 -16.44 1.89
N ALA A 43 -1.65 -15.66 1.39
CA ALA A 43 -1.06 -14.58 2.16
C ALA A 43 -2.11 -13.47 2.34
N SER A 44 -2.36 -13.10 3.59
CA SER A 44 -3.21 -11.96 3.93
C SER A 44 -2.43 -10.67 3.73
N GLU A 45 -3.09 -9.66 3.19
CA GLU A 45 -2.46 -8.40 2.80
C GLU A 45 -2.63 -7.37 3.92
N VAL A 46 -1.51 -6.85 4.42
CA VAL A 46 -1.46 -5.86 5.50
C VAL A 46 -0.97 -4.56 4.90
N THR A 47 -1.82 -3.55 4.84
CA THR A 47 -1.49 -2.22 4.35
C THR A 47 -1.25 -1.28 5.52
N VAL A 48 -0.06 -0.69 5.58
CA VAL A 48 0.40 0.20 6.64
C VAL A 48 0.59 1.60 6.08
N PHE A 49 0.00 2.59 6.74
CA PHE A 49 0.10 4.01 6.38
C PHE A 49 1.00 4.71 7.38
N SER A 50 1.95 5.49 6.88
CA SER A 50 2.93 6.24 7.67
C SER A 50 3.28 7.57 7.00
N ASP A 51 3.66 8.60 7.77
CA ASP A 51 4.11 9.87 7.18
C ASP A 51 5.57 9.83 6.67
N ASP A 52 6.33 8.84 7.13
CA ASP A 52 7.73 8.57 6.80
C ASP A 52 7.93 7.12 6.33
N PRO A 53 9.04 6.83 5.60
CA PRO A 53 9.44 5.46 5.32
C PRO A 53 9.66 4.64 6.58
N LEU A 54 8.93 3.54 6.71
CA LEU A 54 9.15 2.55 7.75
C LEU A 54 10.30 1.62 7.37
N ASP A 55 11.02 1.14 8.38
CA ASP A 55 12.06 0.14 8.20
C ASP A 55 11.43 -1.24 7.99
N GLU A 56 11.75 -1.87 6.86
CA GLU A 56 11.20 -3.18 6.49
C GLU A 56 11.58 -4.27 7.51
N ALA A 57 12.77 -4.19 8.10
CA ALA A 57 13.21 -5.15 9.10
C ALA A 57 12.48 -4.96 10.44
N ALA A 58 12.16 -3.72 10.81
CA ALA A 58 11.33 -3.43 11.98
C ALA A 58 9.91 -3.99 11.84
N LEU A 59 9.25 -3.76 10.70
CA LEU A 59 7.94 -4.34 10.37
C LEU A 59 7.97 -5.87 10.40
N ARG A 60 8.97 -6.47 9.74
CA ARG A 60 9.14 -7.91 9.74
C ARG A 60 9.38 -8.47 11.14
N GLY A 61 10.16 -7.76 11.95
CA GLY A 61 10.42 -8.10 13.35
C GLY A 61 9.14 -8.13 14.17
N ALA A 62 8.34 -7.06 14.12
CA ALA A 62 7.07 -6.97 14.85
C ALA A 62 6.10 -8.12 14.49
N ILE A 63 5.99 -8.45 13.19
CA ILE A 63 5.12 -9.55 12.72
C ILE A 63 5.67 -10.92 13.16
N ALA A 64 7.00 -11.10 13.12
CA ALA A 64 7.64 -12.32 13.59
C ALA A 64 7.49 -12.51 15.11
N GLU A 65 7.59 -11.43 15.89
CA GLU A 65 7.34 -11.46 17.34
C GLU A 65 5.87 -11.78 17.66
N ALA A 66 4.94 -11.35 16.81
CA ALA A 66 3.53 -11.76 16.89
C ALA A 66 3.29 -13.24 16.52
N GLY A 67 4.31 -13.93 16.00
CA GLY A 67 4.27 -15.36 15.66
C GLY A 67 3.87 -15.66 14.22
N TYR A 68 3.99 -14.70 13.30
CA TYR A 68 3.61 -14.86 11.89
C TYR A 68 4.78 -14.66 10.95
N GLU A 69 4.68 -15.22 9.74
CA GLU A 69 5.73 -15.13 8.75
C GLU A 69 5.35 -14.15 7.63
N VAL A 70 6.29 -13.25 7.33
CA VAL A 70 6.16 -12.27 6.24
C VAL A 70 6.66 -12.90 4.94
N ALA A 71 5.75 -13.04 3.98
CA ALA A 71 6.03 -13.52 2.63
C ALA A 71 6.57 -12.42 1.71
N THR A 72 6.00 -11.22 1.77
CA THR A 72 6.37 -10.09 0.91
C THR A 72 6.29 -8.76 1.67
N ILE A 73 7.14 -7.81 1.30
CA ILE A 73 7.08 -6.42 1.76
C ILE A 73 7.24 -5.54 0.51
N GLU A 74 6.32 -4.62 0.32
CA GLU A 74 6.27 -3.70 -0.82
C GLU A 74 6.06 -2.28 -0.29
N VAL A 75 7.13 -1.48 -0.28
CA VAL A 75 7.08 -0.08 0.14
C VAL A 75 6.70 0.79 -1.04
N GLN A 76 5.50 1.36 -1.04
CA GLN A 76 5.00 2.30 -2.04
C GLN A 76 5.16 3.73 -1.50
N GLN A 77 6.34 4.29 -1.73
CA GLN A 77 6.70 5.66 -1.30
C GLN A 77 6.23 6.75 -2.29
N ASP A 78 5.56 6.38 -3.39
CA ASP A 78 5.35 7.29 -4.52
C ASP A 78 3.95 7.18 -5.16
N ALA A 79 2.90 7.22 -4.34
CA ALA A 79 1.52 7.24 -4.83
C ALA A 79 1.11 8.57 -5.53
N LEU A 80 2.02 9.54 -5.72
CA LEU A 80 1.69 10.86 -6.27
C LEU A 80 2.51 11.34 -7.50
N ALA A 81 3.63 10.73 -7.92
CA ALA A 81 4.33 11.21 -9.12
C ALA A 81 3.98 10.48 -10.44
N THR A 82 3.31 9.33 -10.38
CA THR A 82 2.97 8.56 -11.60
C THR A 82 1.59 8.91 -12.15
N GLN A 83 0.61 9.23 -11.30
CA GLN A 83 -0.78 9.41 -11.77
C GLN A 83 -1.00 10.62 -12.71
N TYR A 84 -0.12 11.62 -12.69
CA TYR A 84 -0.18 12.78 -13.60
C TYR A 84 0.40 12.52 -15.01
N ARG A 85 1.21 11.48 -15.21
CA ARG A 85 1.77 11.16 -16.54
C ARG A 85 0.84 10.31 -17.40
N GLU A 86 -0.05 9.53 -16.79
CA GLU A 86 -1.02 8.70 -17.53
C GLU A 86 -2.32 9.44 -17.88
N GLN A 87 -2.77 10.37 -17.03
CA GLN A 87 -3.98 11.17 -17.31
C GLN A 87 -3.80 12.24 -18.41
N SER A 88 -2.57 12.48 -18.89
CA SER A 88 -2.27 13.46 -19.95
C SER A 88 -2.15 12.85 -21.35
N ALA A 89 -2.12 11.51 -21.50
CA ALA A 89 -2.06 10.88 -22.81
C ALA A 89 -3.39 10.91 -23.58
N GLU A 90 -4.53 11.10 -22.90
CA GLU A 90 -5.85 10.99 -23.54
C GLU A 90 -6.53 12.34 -23.86
N LYS A 91 -6.03 13.47 -23.37
CA LYS A 91 -6.74 14.77 -23.47
C LYS A 91 -6.21 15.78 -24.49
N GLN A 92 -5.35 15.37 -25.44
CA GLN A 92 -4.75 16.27 -26.44
C GLN A 92 -5.06 15.92 -27.91
N ALA A 93 -6.19 15.27 -28.20
CA ALA A 93 -6.61 14.96 -29.58
C ALA A 93 -7.88 15.69 -30.06
N ALA A 94 -8.52 16.55 -29.25
CA ALA A 94 -9.80 17.16 -29.62
C ALA A 94 -9.85 18.71 -29.58
N HIS A 95 -8.71 19.41 -29.69
CA HIS A 95 -8.72 20.89 -29.76
C HIS A 95 -8.15 21.49 -31.05
N ASP A 96 -7.59 20.75 -32.01
CA ASP A 96 -7.09 21.37 -33.24
C ASP A 96 -7.78 20.81 -34.49
N LEU A 97 -9.00 21.30 -34.75
CA LEU A 97 -9.36 21.80 -36.07
C LEU A 97 -10.54 22.76 -35.95
N SER A 98 -10.24 23.98 -35.49
CA SER A 98 -11.05 25.13 -35.84
C SER A 98 -10.84 25.48 -37.32
N ILE A 99 -11.93 25.47 -38.09
CA ILE A 99 -12.30 26.54 -39.00
C ILE A 99 -11.24 26.94 -40.07
N HIS A 100 -11.38 26.42 -41.29
CA HIS A 100 -11.14 27.19 -42.52
C HIS A 100 -11.81 26.50 -43.73
N THR A 101 -13.06 26.86 -44.01
CA THR A 101 -13.57 26.88 -45.39
C THR A 101 -14.55 28.04 -45.48
N GLU A 102 -13.98 29.25 -45.60
CA GLU A 102 -14.59 30.32 -46.35
C GLU A 102 -13.87 30.33 -47.71
N GLY A 103 -14.63 30.21 -48.80
CA GLY A 103 -14.15 30.15 -50.18
C GLY A 103 -15.19 29.59 -51.13
#